data_AF-A0A947WDH2-F1
#
_entry.id   AF-A0A947WDH2-F1
#
_cell.length_a   1.000
_cell.length_b   1.000
_cell.length_c   1.000
_cell.angle_alpha   90.00
_cell.angle_beta   90.00
_cell.angle_gamma   90.00
#
_symmetry.space_group_name_H-M   'P 1'
#
loop_
_entity.id
_entity.type
_entity.pdbx_description
1 polymer ?
#
loop_
_entity_poly.entity_id
_entity_poly.type
_entity_poly.pdbx_seq_one_letter_code
_entity_poly.pdbx_strand_id
1 'polypeptide(L)'
;IFGQAGPKHGSAPDGGSTDFLPWMLPVEDAMWNCISCEMWSSYKMKIKGLITAVVPVLDVDGEIVRNPLVITDRYVDDGEVVYGEMKTGDEARQAKGILKSGTVDFTGLDAEVDRIVWRFTNLFPGCLIKSIDGIRAKKKFFWDQTKLANRHWLAANMSGEAFLGFTAFNNRKRTGRDVIDFVKYRQLIAEGALMDDDAFTAVLPAPEEG
;
A
#
# COMPACT_ATOMS: atom_id res chain seq x y z
N ILE A 1 -5.23 -1.18 -6.97
CA ILE A 1 -3.77 -1.02 -7.20
C ILE A 1 -3.03 -1.46 -5.94
N PHE A 2 -1.80 -1.93 -6.07
CA PHE A 2 -0.99 -2.50 -4.99
C PHE A 2 0.42 -1.91 -5.03
N GLY A 3 0.95 -1.48 -3.89
CA GLY A 3 2.28 -0.87 -3.80
C GLY A 3 2.43 -0.11 -2.49
N GLN A 4 3.68 0.26 -2.16
CA GLN A 4 3.98 1.00 -0.94
C GLN A 4 4.12 2.49 -1.25
N ALA A 5 3.43 3.34 -0.51
CA ALA A 5 3.57 4.80 -0.67
C ALA A 5 4.67 5.40 0.22
N GLY A 6 5.12 4.65 1.23
CA GLY A 6 5.91 5.14 2.35
C GLY A 6 7.20 5.87 1.96
N PRO A 7 8.16 5.21 1.27
CA PRO A 7 9.48 5.79 1.02
C PRO A 7 9.45 7.15 0.30
N LYS A 8 8.46 7.37 -0.58
CA LYS A 8 8.25 8.64 -1.29
C LYS A 8 7.65 9.75 -0.41
N HIS A 9 7.04 9.39 0.72
CA HIS A 9 6.25 10.28 1.57
C HIS A 9 6.75 10.33 3.02
N GLY A 10 8.04 10.03 3.24
CA GLY A 10 8.66 10.14 4.57
C GLY A 10 8.22 9.05 5.55
N SER A 11 7.81 7.89 5.05
CA SER A 11 7.45 6.71 5.84
C SER A 11 8.17 5.47 5.31
N ALA A 12 8.05 4.34 5.99
CA ALA A 12 8.59 3.06 5.58
C ALA A 12 7.44 2.05 5.32
N PRO A 13 7.68 0.99 4.53
CA PRO A 13 6.75 -0.12 4.41
C PRO A 13 6.56 -0.86 5.75
N ASP A 14 5.58 -0.41 6.52
CA ASP A 14 5.19 -0.97 7.82
C ASP A 14 3.98 -1.90 7.73
N GLY A 15 3.52 -2.42 8.87
CA GLY A 15 2.40 -3.37 8.92
C GLY A 15 2.78 -4.77 8.42
N GLY A 16 4.08 -5.07 8.41
CA GLY A 16 4.64 -6.37 8.04
C GLY A 16 4.84 -6.60 6.55
N SER A 17 4.75 -5.56 5.71
CA SER A 17 5.03 -5.68 4.27
C SER A 17 6.40 -6.26 3.98
N THR A 18 7.43 -5.83 4.71
CA THR A 18 8.80 -6.37 4.61
C THR A 18 8.89 -7.83 5.05
N ASP A 19 7.94 -8.30 5.88
CA ASP A 19 7.91 -9.68 6.37
C ASP A 19 7.18 -10.62 5.41
N PHE A 20 6.14 -10.16 4.70
CA PHE A 20 5.32 -11.05 3.85
C PHE A 20 5.60 -10.93 2.36
N LEU A 21 6.07 -9.78 1.85
CA LEU A 21 6.33 -9.61 0.42
C LEU A 21 7.33 -10.65 -0.12
N PRO A 22 8.46 -10.97 0.57
CA PRO A 22 9.40 -11.99 0.10
C PRO A 22 8.83 -13.42 0.07
N TRP A 23 7.71 -13.67 0.77
CA TRP A 23 7.01 -14.96 0.73
C TRP A 23 6.00 -15.06 -0.41
N MET A 24 5.53 -13.92 -0.90
CA MET A 24 4.47 -13.86 -1.89
C MET A 24 4.97 -13.49 -3.29
N LEU A 25 6.16 -12.92 -3.38
CA LEU A 25 6.83 -12.50 -4.61
C LEU A 25 8.29 -13.00 -4.60
N PRO A 26 8.92 -13.19 -5.78
CA PRO A 26 10.37 -13.33 -5.86
C PRO A 26 11.08 -12.16 -5.15
N VAL A 27 12.26 -12.40 -4.59
CA VAL A 27 12.95 -11.39 -3.76
C VAL A 27 13.16 -10.05 -4.47
N GLU A 28 13.45 -10.05 -5.77
CA GLU A 28 13.60 -8.83 -6.57
C GLU A 28 12.28 -8.07 -6.75
N ASP A 29 11.18 -8.79 -7.03
CA ASP A 29 9.85 -8.19 -7.12
C ASP A 29 9.39 -7.66 -5.76
N ALA A 30 9.69 -8.39 -4.68
CA ALA A 30 9.39 -7.97 -3.32
C ALA A 30 10.16 -6.69 -2.97
N MET A 31 11.46 -6.65 -3.26
CA MET A 31 12.29 -5.46 -3.05
C MET A 31 11.75 -4.28 -3.84
N TRP A 32 11.57 -4.45 -5.15
CA TRP A 32 11.09 -3.38 -6.03
C TRP A 32 9.72 -2.86 -5.59
N ASN A 33 8.73 -3.74 -5.40
CA ASN A 33 7.39 -3.33 -4.96
C ASN A 33 7.42 -2.61 -3.60
N CYS A 34 8.34 -2.99 -2.71
CA CYS A 34 8.48 -2.43 -1.38
C CYS A 34 9.09 -1.02 -1.41
N ILE A 35 10.08 -0.76 -2.28
CA ILE A 35 10.89 0.47 -2.20
C ILE A 35 10.66 1.47 -3.36
N SER A 36 10.22 1.01 -4.54
CA SER A 36 10.12 1.87 -5.74
C SER A 36 8.96 2.88 -5.68
N CYS A 37 8.01 2.65 -4.78
CA CYS A 37 6.75 3.38 -4.69
C CYS A 37 5.89 3.33 -5.96
N GLU A 38 6.12 2.33 -6.82
CA GLU A 38 5.27 2.06 -7.96
C GLU A 38 3.98 1.35 -7.56
N MET A 39 2.89 1.76 -8.21
CA MET A 39 1.59 1.13 -8.03
C MET A 39 1.34 0.11 -9.13
N TRP A 40 1.18 -1.15 -8.74
CA TRP A 40 0.91 -2.26 -9.65
C TRP A 40 -0.60 -2.51 -9.75
N SER A 41 -1.06 -2.90 -10.93
CA SER A 41 -2.46 -3.28 -11.12
C SER A 41 -2.78 -4.62 -10.46
N SER A 42 -4.08 -4.92 -10.28
CA SER A 42 -4.53 -6.25 -9.88
C SER A 42 -4.14 -7.31 -10.90
N TYR A 43 -4.17 -6.99 -12.18
CA TYR A 43 -3.78 -7.90 -13.27
C TYR A 43 -2.30 -8.28 -13.19
N LYS A 44 -1.40 -7.32 -12.94
CA LYS A 44 0.03 -7.60 -12.70
C LYS A 44 0.21 -8.46 -11.46
N MET A 45 -0.49 -8.13 -10.37
CA MET A 45 -0.44 -8.93 -9.13
C MET A 45 -0.98 -10.35 -9.30
N LYS A 46 -1.93 -10.56 -10.22
CA LYS A 46 -2.44 -11.89 -10.56
C LYS A 46 -1.39 -12.72 -11.31
N ILE A 47 -0.66 -12.13 -12.26
CA ILE A 47 0.45 -12.79 -12.96
C ILE A 47 1.58 -13.14 -11.98
N LYS A 48 1.90 -12.20 -11.08
CA LYS A 48 2.93 -12.39 -10.06
C LYS A 48 2.53 -13.38 -8.95
N GLY A 49 1.31 -13.92 -8.99
CA GLY A 49 0.83 -14.94 -8.04
C GLY A 49 0.39 -14.42 -6.68
N LEU A 50 0.33 -13.09 -6.48
CA LEU A 50 -0.02 -12.48 -5.20
C LEU A 50 -1.51 -12.63 -4.85
N ILE A 51 -2.39 -12.63 -5.86
CA ILE A 51 -3.84 -12.69 -5.67
C ILE A 51 -4.51 -13.83 -6.44
N THR A 52 -5.63 -14.32 -5.92
CA THR A 52 -6.32 -15.52 -6.43
C THR A 52 -7.20 -15.22 -7.64
N ALA A 53 -7.79 -14.04 -7.75
CA ALA A 53 -8.68 -13.67 -8.86
C ALA A 53 -8.64 -12.16 -9.10
N VAL A 54 -9.03 -11.75 -10.32
CA VAL A 54 -9.27 -10.35 -10.70
C VAL A 54 -10.61 -10.31 -11.41
N VAL A 55 -11.53 -9.52 -10.86
CA VAL A 55 -12.88 -9.38 -11.40
C VAL A 55 -13.06 -7.92 -11.86
N PRO A 56 -13.54 -7.67 -13.08
CA PRO A 56 -13.92 -6.34 -13.52
C PRO A 56 -15.13 -5.84 -12.71
N VAL A 57 -15.12 -4.56 -12.36
CA VAL A 57 -16.16 -3.93 -11.54
C VAL A 57 -16.63 -2.61 -12.14
N LEU A 58 -16.14 -2.23 -13.33
CA LEU A 58 -16.53 -0.99 -13.98
C LEU A 58 -17.66 -1.31 -14.95
N ASP A 59 -18.84 -0.76 -14.70
CA ASP A 59 -19.97 -0.75 -15.62
C ASP A 59 -19.89 0.51 -16.48
N VAL A 60 -19.85 0.34 -17.80
CA VAL A 60 -19.99 1.43 -18.78
C VAL A 60 -21.18 1.10 -19.66
N ASP A 61 -22.22 1.92 -19.58
CA ASP A 61 -23.45 1.79 -20.38
C ASP A 61 -24.14 0.41 -20.28
N GLY A 62 -24.10 -0.21 -19.10
CA GLY A 62 -24.70 -1.52 -18.82
C GLY A 62 -23.77 -2.72 -19.09
N GLU A 63 -22.53 -2.47 -19.50
CA GLU A 63 -21.55 -3.50 -19.82
C GLU A 63 -20.39 -3.47 -18.82
N ILE A 64 -20.08 -4.63 -18.22
CA ILE A 64 -18.98 -4.77 -17.27
C ILE A 64 -17.65 -4.90 -18.04
N VAL A 65 -16.80 -3.89 -17.93
CA VAL A 65 -15.53 -3.81 -18.64
C VAL A 65 -14.32 -3.96 -17.71
N ARG A 66 -13.21 -4.46 -18.27
CA ARG A 66 -11.91 -4.46 -17.57
C ARG A 66 -11.43 -3.03 -17.32
N ASN A 67 -10.56 -2.85 -16.33
CA ASN A 67 -10.02 -1.53 -16.01
C ASN A 67 -9.35 -0.92 -17.27
N PRO A 68 -9.89 0.17 -17.83
CA PRO A 68 -9.43 0.70 -19.11
C PRO A 68 -8.01 1.26 -19.02
N LEU A 69 -7.53 1.59 -17.82
CA LEU A 69 -6.19 2.11 -17.55
C LEU A 69 -5.09 1.04 -17.64
N VAL A 70 -5.46 -0.24 -17.74
CA VAL A 70 -4.51 -1.35 -17.67
C VAL A 70 -4.49 -2.08 -19.02
N ILE A 71 -3.31 -2.47 -19.46
CA ILE A 71 -3.15 -3.32 -20.65
C ILE A 71 -3.64 -4.72 -20.29
N THR A 72 -4.71 -5.18 -20.95
CA THR A 72 -5.32 -6.50 -20.69
C THR A 72 -5.65 -7.27 -21.98
N ASP A 73 -5.36 -6.66 -23.12
CA ASP A 73 -5.58 -7.17 -24.49
C ASP A 73 -4.36 -7.87 -25.09
N ARG A 74 -3.16 -7.64 -24.53
CA ARG A 74 -1.90 -8.23 -25.01
C ARG A 74 -0.96 -8.58 -23.85
N TYR A 75 -0.09 -9.56 -24.10
CA TYR A 75 0.86 -10.06 -23.10
C TYR A 75 2.29 -9.56 -23.32
N VAL A 76 2.74 -9.49 -24.58
CA VAL A 76 4.08 -9.02 -24.95
C VAL A 76 3.94 -7.85 -25.91
N ASP A 77 4.79 -6.83 -25.74
CA ASP A 77 4.97 -5.70 -26.65
C ASP A 77 6.45 -5.35 -26.70
N ASP A 78 7.03 -5.26 -27.90
CA ASP A 78 8.48 -5.06 -28.12
C ASP A 78 9.40 -5.97 -27.27
N GLY A 79 9.01 -7.24 -27.09
CA GLY A 79 9.76 -8.22 -26.30
C GLY A 79 9.55 -8.13 -24.78
N GLU A 80 8.83 -7.12 -24.28
CA GLU A 80 8.54 -6.90 -22.87
C GLU A 80 7.16 -7.42 -22.48
N VAL A 81 7.03 -7.96 -21.26
CA VAL A 81 5.71 -8.36 -20.72
C VAL A 81 4.93 -7.11 -20.31
N VAL A 82 3.80 -6.85 -20.96
CA VAL A 82 2.99 -5.65 -20.74
C VAL A 82 1.62 -5.91 -20.10
N TYR A 83 1.16 -7.16 -20.05
CA TYR A 83 -0.13 -7.46 -19.42
C TYR A 83 -0.12 -7.05 -17.95
N GLY A 84 -1.09 -6.22 -17.57
CA GLY A 84 -1.19 -5.69 -16.23
C GLY A 84 -0.40 -4.41 -15.98
N GLU A 85 0.39 -3.93 -16.94
CA GLU A 85 0.99 -2.61 -16.86
C GLU A 85 -0.05 -1.51 -17.09
N MET A 86 0.20 -0.35 -16.49
CA MET A 86 -0.64 0.82 -16.69
C MET A 86 -0.37 1.41 -18.07
N LYS A 87 -1.43 1.77 -18.79
CA LYS A 87 -1.32 2.56 -20.02
C LYS A 87 -0.68 3.92 -19.72
N THR A 88 0.07 4.44 -20.68
CA THR A 88 0.75 5.75 -20.59
C THR A 88 0.30 6.67 -21.73
N GLY A 89 0.74 7.94 -21.71
CA GLY A 89 0.47 8.89 -22.79
C GLY A 89 -1.02 9.09 -23.12
N ASP A 90 -1.33 9.06 -24.42
CA ASP A 90 -2.68 9.28 -24.93
C ASP A 90 -3.66 8.17 -24.59
N GLU A 91 -3.20 6.92 -24.61
CA GLU A 91 -4.02 5.79 -24.20
C GLU A 91 -4.49 5.94 -22.75
N ALA A 92 -3.61 6.41 -21.86
CA ALA A 92 -3.97 6.69 -20.47
C ALA A 92 -5.01 7.81 -20.35
N ARG A 93 -4.91 8.86 -21.17
CA ARG A 93 -5.88 9.97 -21.18
C ARG A 93 -7.26 9.49 -21.63
N GLN A 94 -7.33 8.72 -22.71
CA GLN A 94 -8.59 8.15 -23.21
C GLN A 94 -9.20 7.18 -22.20
N ALA A 95 -8.38 6.29 -21.63
CA ALA A 95 -8.81 5.35 -20.60
C ALA A 95 -9.35 6.04 -19.34
N LYS A 96 -8.77 7.17 -18.92
CA LYS A 96 -9.32 8.00 -17.83
C LYS A 96 -10.68 8.59 -18.18
N GLY A 97 -10.96 8.87 -19.46
CA GLY A 97 -12.27 9.29 -19.93
C GLY A 97 -13.32 8.20 -19.70
N ILE A 98 -13.02 6.97 -20.15
CA ILE A 98 -13.89 5.80 -19.97
C ILE A 98 -14.10 5.49 -18.47
N LEU A 99 -13.04 5.54 -17.68
CA LEU A 99 -13.13 5.30 -16.24
C LEU A 99 -14.10 6.29 -15.56
N LYS A 100 -14.15 7.54 -16.02
CA LYS A 100 -15.03 8.58 -15.47
C LYS A 100 -16.48 8.49 -15.96
N SER A 101 -16.72 7.84 -17.10
CA SER A 101 -18.08 7.67 -17.62
C SER A 101 -18.81 6.49 -16.97
N GLY A 102 -18.06 5.52 -16.43
CA GLY A 102 -18.62 4.33 -15.80
C GLY A 102 -19.00 4.50 -14.33
N THR A 103 -19.76 3.52 -13.84
CA THR A 103 -20.08 3.34 -12.42
C THR A 103 -19.46 2.03 -11.91
N VAL A 104 -19.38 1.86 -10.59
CA VAL A 104 -18.77 0.67 -10.00
C VAL A 104 -19.86 -0.32 -9.56
N ASP A 105 -19.78 -1.54 -10.06
CA ASP A 105 -20.62 -2.68 -9.65
C ASP A 105 -19.74 -3.82 -9.11
N PHE A 106 -19.94 -4.19 -7.85
CA PHE A 106 -19.20 -5.25 -7.16
C PHE A 106 -19.90 -6.61 -7.20
N THR A 107 -21.08 -6.74 -7.80
CA THR A 107 -21.86 -7.98 -7.82
C THR A 107 -21.04 -9.18 -8.32
N GLY A 108 -20.22 -8.98 -9.35
CA GLY A 108 -19.31 -10.03 -9.85
C GLY A 108 -18.20 -10.40 -8.86
N LEU A 109 -17.69 -9.44 -8.08
CA LEU A 109 -16.68 -9.69 -7.05
C LEU A 109 -17.28 -10.48 -5.89
N ASP A 110 -18.49 -10.13 -5.45
CA ASP A 110 -19.21 -10.85 -4.40
C ASP A 110 -19.47 -12.30 -4.83
N ALA A 111 -19.92 -12.52 -6.06
CA ALA A 111 -20.12 -13.86 -6.61
C ALA A 111 -18.81 -14.69 -6.64
N GLU A 112 -17.67 -14.05 -6.93
CA GLU A 112 -16.36 -14.72 -6.91
C GLU A 112 -15.91 -15.08 -5.48
N VAL A 113 -16.18 -14.21 -4.50
CA VAL A 113 -15.96 -14.52 -3.08
C VAL A 113 -16.83 -15.69 -2.64
N ASP A 114 -18.13 -15.66 -2.95
CA ASP A 114 -19.08 -16.73 -2.64
C ASP A 114 -18.64 -18.06 -3.26
N ARG A 115 -18.15 -18.04 -4.51
CA ARG A 115 -17.61 -19.22 -5.17
C ARG A 115 -16.42 -19.83 -4.41
N ILE A 116 -15.51 -18.99 -3.88
CA ILE A 116 -14.36 -19.44 -3.10
C ILE A 116 -14.82 -19.98 -1.74
N VAL A 117 -15.71 -19.28 -1.04
CA VAL A 117 -16.27 -19.72 0.23
C VAL A 117 -16.98 -21.06 0.05
N TRP A 118 -17.84 -21.18 -0.95
CA TRP A 118 -18.56 -22.41 -1.28
C TRP A 118 -17.61 -23.58 -1.58
N ARG A 119 -16.51 -23.32 -2.29
CA ARG A 119 -15.46 -24.33 -2.50
C ARG A 119 -14.90 -24.85 -1.18
N PHE A 120 -14.60 -23.97 -0.22
CA PHE A 120 -14.06 -24.37 1.08
C PHE A 120 -15.10 -25.05 1.98
N THR A 121 -16.36 -24.62 1.93
CA THR A 121 -17.48 -25.27 2.64
C THR A 121 -17.62 -26.75 2.29
N ASN A 122 -17.26 -27.14 1.07
CA ASN A 122 -17.34 -28.53 0.59
C ASN A 122 -16.04 -29.35 0.84
N LEU A 123 -15.18 -28.93 1.77
CA LEU A 123 -13.98 -29.66 2.18
C LEU A 123 -14.09 -30.14 3.63
N PHE A 124 -13.37 -31.21 3.99
CA PHE A 124 -13.32 -31.68 5.37
C PHE A 124 -12.76 -30.59 6.29
N PRO A 125 -13.53 -30.08 7.27
CA PRO A 125 -13.18 -28.85 8.01
C PRO A 125 -11.88 -29.01 8.82
N GLY A 126 -11.66 -30.17 9.44
CA GLY A 126 -10.43 -30.45 10.20
C GLY A 126 -9.17 -30.47 9.31
N CYS A 127 -9.27 -31.06 8.11
CA CYS A 127 -8.17 -31.08 7.16
C CYS A 127 -7.92 -29.70 6.53
N LEU A 128 -8.99 -28.96 6.24
CA LEU A 128 -8.92 -27.62 5.68
C LEU A 128 -8.21 -26.67 6.65
N ILE A 129 -8.66 -26.59 7.91
CA ILE A 129 -8.06 -25.66 8.88
C ILE A 129 -6.61 -26.02 9.17
N LYS A 130 -6.27 -27.31 9.32
CA LYS A 130 -4.89 -27.78 9.47
C LYS A 130 -4.02 -27.36 8.29
N SER A 131 -4.54 -27.44 7.07
CA SER A 131 -3.80 -27.06 5.86
C SER A 131 -3.58 -25.55 5.79
N ILE A 132 -4.61 -24.75 6.11
CA ILE A 132 -4.52 -23.28 6.20
C ILE A 132 -3.47 -22.89 7.24
N ASP A 133 -3.54 -23.44 8.45
CA ASP A 133 -2.58 -23.14 9.51
C ASP A 133 -1.18 -23.63 9.16
N GLY A 134 -1.06 -24.78 8.49
CA GLY A 134 0.21 -25.30 8.00
C GLY A 134 0.92 -24.33 7.06
N ILE A 135 0.21 -23.69 6.13
CA ILE A 135 0.79 -22.67 5.25
C ILE A 135 1.04 -21.36 6.03
N ARG A 136 0.06 -20.89 6.81
CA ARG A 136 0.17 -19.63 7.55
C ARG A 136 1.27 -19.64 8.61
N ALA A 137 1.63 -20.80 9.16
CA ALA A 137 2.70 -20.93 10.16
C ALA A 137 4.03 -20.34 9.69
N LYS A 138 4.36 -20.43 8.39
CA LYS A 138 5.62 -19.88 7.84
C LYS A 138 5.62 -18.36 7.89
N LYS A 139 4.51 -17.73 7.50
CA LYS A 139 4.32 -16.28 7.63
C LYS A 139 4.29 -15.86 9.10
N LYS A 140 3.58 -16.61 9.96
CA LYS A 140 3.47 -16.34 11.40
C LYS A 140 4.83 -16.34 12.08
N PHE A 141 5.75 -17.22 11.68
CA PHE A 141 7.11 -17.28 12.25
C PHE A 141 7.83 -15.92 12.21
N PHE A 142 7.87 -15.27 11.04
CA PHE A 142 8.49 -13.95 10.90
C PHE A 142 7.66 -12.86 11.57
N TRP A 143 6.35 -12.86 11.30
CA TRP A 143 5.45 -11.87 11.89
C TRP A 143 5.50 -11.86 13.43
N ASP A 144 5.55 -13.02 14.07
CA ASP A 144 5.57 -13.11 15.52
C ASP A 144 6.88 -12.58 16.11
N GLN A 145 7.99 -12.69 15.38
CA GLN A 145 9.27 -12.10 15.75
C GLN A 145 9.28 -10.57 15.57
N THR A 146 8.68 -10.05 14.49
CA THR A 146 8.77 -8.62 14.14
C THR A 146 7.67 -7.76 14.75
N LYS A 147 6.48 -8.33 15.01
CA LYS A 147 5.31 -7.57 15.50
C LYS A 147 5.58 -6.82 16.80
N LEU A 148 6.43 -7.34 17.70
CA LEU A 148 6.68 -6.72 18.98
C LEU A 148 7.42 -5.40 18.81
N ALA A 149 8.56 -5.42 18.13
CA ALA A 149 9.33 -4.21 17.86
C ALA A 149 8.51 -3.20 17.06
N ASN A 150 7.82 -3.63 16.00
CA ASN A 150 6.99 -2.75 15.18
C ASN A 150 5.84 -2.12 15.97
N ARG A 151 5.17 -2.88 16.84
CA ARG A 151 4.11 -2.35 17.71
C ARG A 151 4.64 -1.30 18.69
N HIS A 152 5.78 -1.58 19.33
CA HIS A 152 6.36 -0.64 20.29
C HIS A 152 6.95 0.59 19.60
N TRP A 153 7.56 0.42 18.43
CA TRP A 153 8.00 1.52 17.58
C TRP A 153 6.82 2.40 17.16
N LEU A 154 5.74 1.80 16.66
CA LEU A 154 4.56 2.56 16.23
C LEU A 154 3.97 3.35 17.39
N ALA A 155 3.84 2.74 18.57
CA ALA A 155 3.37 3.45 19.76
C ALA A 155 4.28 4.63 20.13
N ALA A 156 5.61 4.42 20.17
CA ALA A 156 6.58 5.45 20.49
C ALA A 156 6.60 6.59 19.46
N ASN A 157 6.56 6.24 18.18
CA ASN A 157 6.57 7.20 17.07
C ASN A 157 5.28 8.05 17.06
N MET A 158 4.11 7.41 17.21
CA MET A 158 2.82 8.12 17.22
C MET A 158 2.63 9.04 18.42
N SER A 159 3.35 8.81 19.53
CA SER A 159 3.32 9.68 20.71
C SER A 159 4.34 10.83 20.67
N GLY A 160 5.14 10.97 19.61
CA GLY A 160 6.20 12.00 19.55
C GLY A 160 6.53 12.41 18.13
N GLU A 161 7.54 11.77 17.53
CA GLU A 161 8.14 12.20 16.26
C GLU A 161 7.16 12.28 15.09
N ALA A 162 6.16 11.39 15.04
CA ALA A 162 5.15 11.42 13.99
C ALA A 162 4.27 12.68 14.05
N PHE A 163 3.95 13.16 15.25
CA PHE A 163 3.17 14.39 15.41
C PHE A 163 3.91 15.56 14.76
N LEU A 164 5.21 15.68 15.04
CA LEU A 164 6.08 16.71 14.48
C LEU A 164 6.24 16.58 12.96
N GLY A 165 6.63 15.39 12.49
CA GLY A 165 6.91 15.13 11.08
C GLY A 165 5.67 15.30 10.19
N PHE A 166 4.53 14.72 10.60
CA PHE A 166 3.29 14.81 9.82
C PHE A 166 2.72 16.23 9.81
N THR A 167 2.83 16.95 10.93
CA THR A 167 2.38 18.34 11.01
C THR A 167 3.20 19.25 10.09
N ALA A 168 4.52 19.13 10.09
CA ALA A 168 5.38 19.90 9.19
C ALA A 168 5.07 19.59 7.71
N PHE A 169 5.00 18.31 7.35
CA PHE A 169 4.72 17.90 5.98
C PHE A 169 3.34 18.39 5.50
N ASN A 170 2.30 18.25 6.33
CA ASN A 170 0.95 18.62 5.96
C ASN A 170 0.78 20.15 5.81
N ASN A 171 1.51 20.93 6.62
CA ASN A 171 1.42 22.40 6.62
C ASN A 171 2.44 23.08 5.70
N ARG A 172 3.29 22.34 4.98
CA ARG A 172 4.38 22.89 4.14
C ARG A 172 4.00 24.04 3.19
N LYS A 173 2.77 24.07 2.69
CA LYS A 173 2.27 25.15 1.82
C LYS A 173 2.08 26.48 2.54
N ARG A 174 1.86 26.44 3.86
CA ARG A 174 1.61 27.60 4.73
C ARG A 174 2.86 28.10 5.41
N THR A 175 3.86 27.23 5.58
CA THR A 175 5.07 27.50 6.37
C THR A 175 6.33 27.63 5.50
N GLY A 176 6.23 27.34 4.20
CA GLY A 176 7.37 27.29 3.28
C GLY A 176 8.37 26.14 3.55
N ARG A 177 8.12 25.29 4.57
CA ARG A 177 9.01 24.21 5.01
C ARG A 177 8.24 22.94 5.35
N ASP A 178 8.75 21.79 4.94
CA ASP A 178 8.14 20.46 5.13
C ASP A 178 8.77 19.63 6.25
N VAL A 179 9.77 20.17 6.95
CA VAL A 179 10.49 19.52 8.05
C VAL A 179 10.61 20.41 9.29
N ILE A 180 10.91 19.81 10.45
CA ILE A 180 11.17 20.50 11.72
C ILE A 180 12.62 20.99 11.82
N ASP A 181 12.91 21.82 12.83
CA ASP A 181 14.28 22.08 13.27
C ASP A 181 14.85 20.87 14.04
N PHE A 182 15.55 20.01 13.29
CA PHE A 182 16.18 18.81 13.81
C PHE A 182 17.31 19.06 14.83
N VAL A 183 17.96 20.22 14.79
CA VAL A 183 19.04 20.57 15.73
C VAL A 183 18.40 20.98 17.06
N LYS A 184 17.41 21.87 17.00
CA LYS A 184 16.68 22.29 18.21
C LYS A 184 15.95 21.12 18.87
N TYR A 185 15.34 20.22 18.10
CA TYR A 185 14.72 19.01 18.63
C TYR A 185 15.71 18.13 19.41
N ARG A 186 16.91 17.91 18.88
CA ARG A 186 17.96 17.15 19.58
C ARG A 186 18.45 17.84 20.86
N GLN A 187 18.55 19.18 20.85
CA GLN A 187 18.88 19.95 22.05
C GLN A 187 17.83 19.78 23.14
N LEU A 188 16.54 19.88 22.81
CA LEU A 188 15.43 19.69 23.75
C LEU A 188 15.43 18.28 24.36
N ILE A 189 15.71 17.24 23.56
CA ILE A 189 15.88 15.88 24.07
C ILE A 189 17.05 15.79 25.06
N ALA A 190 18.21 16.37 24.70
CA ALA A 190 19.40 16.33 25.55
C ALA A 190 19.20 17.10 26.88
N GLU A 191 18.37 18.14 26.86
CA GLU A 191 17.98 18.93 28.03
C GLU A 191 16.90 18.24 28.89
N GLY A 192 16.33 17.12 28.43
CA GLY A 192 15.24 16.43 29.13
C GLY A 192 13.93 17.22 29.13
N ALA A 193 13.71 18.06 28.12
CA ALA A 193 12.48 18.83 27.98
C ALA A 193 11.25 17.91 27.92
N LEU A 194 10.13 18.38 28.48
CA LEU A 194 8.85 17.72 28.29
C LEU A 194 8.45 17.81 26.81
N MET A 195 7.99 16.72 26.21
CA MET A 195 7.48 16.71 24.83
C MET A 195 6.02 17.16 24.81
N ASP A 196 5.82 18.44 25.12
CA ASP A 196 4.53 19.13 25.15
C ASP A 196 4.40 20.12 23.98
N ASP A 197 3.29 20.87 23.96
CA ASP A 197 3.00 21.84 22.91
C ASP A 197 4.10 22.90 22.77
N ASP A 198 4.72 23.34 23.88
CA ASP A 198 5.79 24.35 23.84
C ASP A 198 7.05 23.80 23.17
N ALA A 199 7.47 22.59 23.53
CA ALA A 199 8.60 21.92 22.89
C ALA A 199 8.35 21.65 21.40
N PHE A 200 7.12 21.30 21.04
CA PHE A 200 6.74 21.05 19.65
C PHE A 200 6.67 22.34 18.82
N THR A 201 6.10 23.41 19.37
CA THR A 201 6.09 24.73 18.73
C THR A 201 7.51 25.26 18.51
N ALA A 202 8.43 25.01 19.44
CA ALA A 202 9.82 25.45 19.31
C ALA A 202 10.59 24.82 18.13
N VAL A 203 10.13 23.68 17.60
CA VAL A 203 10.78 22.97 16.50
C VAL A 203 9.97 22.97 15.21
N LEU A 204 8.67 23.29 15.27
CA LEU A 204 7.81 23.38 14.09
C LEU A 204 8.03 24.71 13.35
N PRO A 205 7.98 24.71 12.01
CA PRO A 205 8.09 25.94 11.25
C PRO A 205 6.82 26.79 11.45
N ALA A 206 7.01 28.08 11.70
CA ALA A 206 5.91 29.03 11.79
C ALA A 206 5.26 29.24 10.40
N PRO A 207 3.96 29.59 10.34
CA PRO A 207 3.35 30.06 9.11
C PRO A 207 4.11 31.27 8.57
N GLU A 208 4.31 31.34 7.26
CA GLU A 208 4.75 32.58 6.62
C GLU A 208 3.61 33.60 6.78
N GLU A 209 3.92 34.81 7.23
CA GLU A 209 2.97 35.92 7.18
C GLU A 209 2.63 36.17 5.70
N GLY A 210 1.36 35.97 5.35
CA GLY A 210 0.84 36.19 4.01
C GLY A 210 0.67 37.67 3.68
#